data_AF-A0A3B1AK49-F1
#
_entry.id   AF-A0A3B1AK49-F1
#
_cell.length_a   1.000
_cell.length_b   1.000
_cell.length_c   1.000
_cell.angle_alpha   90.00
_cell.angle_beta   90.00
_cell.angle_gamma   90.00
#
_symmetry.space_group_name_H-M   'P 1'
#
loop_
_entity.id
_entity.type
_entity.pdbx_description
1 polymer ?
#
loop_
_entity_poly.entity_id
_entity_poly.type
_entity_poly.pdbx_seq_one_letter_code
_entity_poly.pdbx_strand_id
1 'polypeptide(L)'
;MKKTLRIILIGLWILFATSFLTRWWLTSPSAEMLPKLPESFWVWMILDVFGDANRKGDAAILVGFALSLIIVTLLTLLGWFLWRRIQMKR
;
A
#
# COMPACT_ATOMS: atom_id res chain seq x y z
N MET A 1 26.22 9.86 -10.72
CA MET A 1 25.39 8.69 -11.11
C MET A 1 24.73 7.93 -9.94
N LYS A 2 25.25 7.98 -8.69
CA LYS A 2 24.71 7.18 -7.57
C LYS A 2 23.31 7.57 -7.07
N LYS A 3 22.88 8.83 -7.24
CA LYS A 3 21.60 9.33 -6.71
C LYS A 3 20.39 8.82 -7.49
N THR A 4 20.42 8.89 -8.82
CA THR A 4 19.32 8.43 -9.69
C THR A 4 19.09 6.93 -9.55
N LEU A 5 20.17 6.13 -9.54
CA LEU A 5 20.07 4.68 -9.33
C LEU A 5 19.41 4.35 -7.99
N ARG A 6 19.76 5.09 -6.92
CA ARG A 6 19.17 4.92 -5.59
C ARG A 6 17.67 5.24 -5.59
N ILE A 7 17.25 6.31 -6.27
CA ILE A 7 15.84 6.69 -6.37
C ILE A 7 15.06 5.61 -7.14
N ILE A 8 15.61 5.11 -8.25
CA ILE A 8 15.00 4.02 -9.03
C ILE A 8 14.87 2.75 -8.18
N LEU A 9 15.91 2.38 -7.45
CA LEU A 9 15.87 1.19 -6.58
C LEU A 9 14.80 1.33 -5.48
N ILE A 10 14.67 2.51 -4.88
CA ILE A 10 13.64 2.78 -3.87
C ILE A 10 12.25 2.71 -4.51
N GLY A 11 12.06 3.29 -5.69
CA GLY A 11 10.79 3.21 -6.42
C GLY A 11 10.41 1.77 -6.75
N LEU A 12 11.35 0.97 -7.27
CA LEU A 12 11.15 -0.45 -7.53
C LEU A 12 10.85 -1.23 -6.25
N TRP A 13 11.55 -0.93 -5.16
CA TRP A 13 11.29 -1.55 -3.86
C TRP A 13 9.88 -1.25 -3.36
N ILE A 14 9.44 0.01 -3.42
CA ILE A 14 8.09 0.40 -3.00
C ILE A 14 7.04 -0.30 -3.86
N LEU A 15 7.20 -0.33 -5.19
CA LEU A 15 6.26 -1.02 -6.09
C LEU A 15 6.21 -2.52 -5.82
N PHE A 16 7.37 -3.15 -5.63
CA PHE A 16 7.47 -4.58 -5.34
C PHE A 16 6.83 -4.91 -3.98
N ALA A 17 7.21 -4.19 -2.92
CA ALA A 17 6.67 -4.39 -1.58
C ALA A 17 5.17 -4.09 -1.52
N THR A 18 4.69 -3.05 -2.22
CA THR A 18 3.25 -2.72 -2.31
C THR A 18 2.49 -3.84 -3.02
N SER A 19 2.98 -4.32 -4.16
CA SER A 19 2.35 -5.42 -4.90
C SER A 19 2.33 -6.71 -4.09
N PHE A 20 3.44 -7.03 -3.41
CA PHE A 20 3.57 -8.21 -2.56
C PHE A 20 2.61 -8.13 -1.38
N LEU A 21 2.57 -6.99 -0.68
CA LEU A 21 1.68 -6.77 0.44
C LEU A 21 0.21 -6.83 -0.01
N THR A 22 -0.15 -6.15 -1.10
CA THR A 22 -1.52 -6.19 -1.66
C THR A 22 -1.94 -7.62 -2.01
N ARG A 23 -1.07 -8.39 -2.66
CA ARG A 23 -1.34 -9.80 -2.96
C ARG A 23 -1.53 -10.60 -1.68
N TRP A 24 -0.69 -10.38 -0.67
CA TRP A 24 -0.81 -11.02 0.63
C TRP A 24 -2.16 -10.74 1.30
N TRP A 25 -2.65 -9.50 1.27
CA TRP A 25 -3.98 -9.14 1.79
C TRP A 25 -5.10 -9.90 1.07
N LEU A 26 -5.01 -10.06 -0.25
CA LEU A 26 -6.05 -10.67 -1.07
C LEU A 26 -6.06 -12.19 -1.06
N THR A 27 -4.89 -12.84 -0.89
CA THR A 27 -4.76 -14.30 -0.98
C THR A 27 -4.67 -15.00 0.37
N SER A 28 -4.39 -14.28 1.46
CA SER A 28 -4.30 -14.91 2.77
C SER A 28 -5.70 -15.16 3.36
N PRO A 29 -5.92 -16.27 4.07
CA PRO A 29 -7.17 -16.52 4.81
C PRO A 29 -7.44 -15.48 5.91
N SER A 30 -6.41 -14.71 6.28
CA SER A 30 -6.52 -13.50 7.09
C SER A 30 -6.98 -12.25 6.31
N ALA A 31 -7.60 -12.40 5.14
CA ALA A 31 -8.21 -11.31 4.36
C ALA A 31 -9.24 -10.48 5.15
N GLU A 32 -9.75 -10.98 6.28
CA GLU A 32 -10.52 -10.19 7.25
C GLU A 32 -9.71 -9.08 7.96
N MET A 33 -8.38 -9.08 7.84
CA MET A 33 -7.52 -8.05 8.43
C MET A 33 -7.65 -6.72 7.71
N LEU A 34 -8.16 -6.67 6.47
CA LEU A 34 -8.42 -5.38 5.83
C LEU A 34 -9.31 -4.59 6.78
N PRO A 35 -8.94 -3.34 7.13
CA PRO A 35 -9.74 -2.57 8.06
C PRO A 35 -11.18 -2.58 7.53
N LYS A 36 -12.12 -3.02 8.36
CA LYS A 36 -13.55 -3.07 8.01
C LYS A 36 -14.01 -1.63 7.81
N LEU A 37 -13.87 -1.15 6.58
CA LEU A 37 -14.34 0.17 6.19
C LEU A 37 -15.87 0.17 6.30
N PRO A 38 -16.46 1.29 6.72
CA PRO A 38 -17.90 1.39 6.88
C PRO A 38 -18.60 1.09 5.55
N GLU A 39 -19.76 0.46 5.62
CA GLU A 39 -20.51 0.02 4.43
C GLU A 39 -20.85 1.20 3.51
N SER A 40 -21.07 2.39 4.07
CA SER A 40 -21.27 3.64 3.32
C SER A 40 -20.09 4.01 2.42
N PHE A 41 -18.86 3.70 2.82
CA PHE A 41 -17.67 3.93 2.01
C PHE A 41 -17.63 3.00 0.79
N TRP A 42 -17.99 1.72 0.98
CA TRP A 42 -18.09 0.77 -0.12
C TRP A 42 -19.19 1.16 -1.10
N VAL A 43 -20.34 1.58 -0.60
CA VAL A 43 -21.46 2.07 -1.43
C VAL A 43 -21.05 3.29 -2.24
N TRP A 44 -20.42 4.29 -1.60
CA TRP A 44 -19.89 5.48 -2.28
C TRP A 44 -18.90 5.09 -3.39
N MET A 45 -17.93 4.23 -3.09
CA MET A 45 -16.91 3.85 -4.07
C MET A 45 -17.51 3.07 -5.24
N ILE A 46 -18.46 2.17 -4.98
CA ILE A 46 -19.13 1.39 -6.03
C ILE A 46 -19.97 2.30 -6.95
N LEU A 47 -20.74 3.22 -6.37
CA LEU A 47 -21.68 4.06 -7.13
C LEU A 47 -20.99 5.25 -7.80
N ASP A 48 -20.10 5.94 -7.10
CA ASP A 48 -19.51 7.20 -7.56
C ASP A 48 -18.15 7.04 -8.25
N VAL A 49 -17.38 5.99 -7.93
CA VAL A 49 -16.05 5.77 -8.52
C VAL A 49 -16.11 4.71 -9.63
N PHE A 50 -16.72 3.56 -9.36
CA PHE A 50 -16.75 2.45 -10.32
C PHE A 50 -17.98 2.44 -11.24
N GLY A 51 -19.07 3.10 -10.82
CA GLY A 51 -20.34 3.18 -11.55
C GLY A 51 -21.06 1.84 -11.74
N ASP A 52 -20.60 0.75 -11.12
CA ASP A 52 -21.12 -0.59 -11.31
C ASP A 52 -20.91 -1.46 -10.06
N ALA A 53 -22.01 -2.02 -9.54
CA ALA A 53 -22.04 -2.91 -8.39
C ALA A 53 -21.35 -4.27 -8.61
N ASN A 54 -21.13 -4.68 -9.85
CA ASN A 54 -20.41 -5.91 -10.16
C ASN A 54 -18.88 -5.78 -9.97
N ARG A 55 -18.36 -4.56 -9.84
CA ARG A 55 -16.91 -4.28 -9.68
C ARG A 55 -16.44 -4.24 -8.23
N LYS A 56 -17.19 -4.84 -7.29
CA LYS A 56 -16.80 -4.93 -5.88
C LYS A 56 -15.39 -5.49 -5.67
N GLY A 57 -14.99 -6.48 -6.49
CA GLY A 57 -13.64 -7.05 -6.46
C GLY A 57 -12.55 -6.05 -6.85
N ASP A 58 -12.78 -5.27 -7.92
CA ASP A 58 -11.84 -4.25 -8.39
C ASP A 58 -11.65 -3.13 -7.36
N ALA A 59 -12.75 -2.75 -6.71
CA ALA A 59 -12.75 -1.76 -5.65
C ALA A 59 -11.92 -2.22 -4.43
N ALA A 60 -12.03 -3.50 -4.05
CA ALA A 60 -11.21 -4.07 -2.99
C ALA A 60 -9.72 -4.12 -3.34
N ILE A 61 -9.37 -4.43 -4.59
CA ILE A 61 -7.99 -4.40 -5.07
C ILE A 61 -7.43 -2.98 -4.97
N LEU A 62 -8.19 -1.98 -5.41
CA LEU A 62 -7.75 -0.58 -5.45
C LEU A 62 -7.55 -0.02 -4.04
N VAL A 63 -8.48 -0.30 -3.11
CA VAL A 63 -8.34 0.05 -1.69
C VAL A 63 -7.17 -0.68 -1.05
N GLY A 64 -7.02 -1.99 -1.29
CA GLY A 64 -5.91 -2.78 -0.77
C GLY A 64 -4.55 -2.28 -1.25
N PHE A 65 -4.47 -1.88 -2.53
CA PHE A 65 -3.27 -1.29 -3.10
C PHE A 65 -2.95 0.09 -2.51
N ALA A 66 -3.96 0.95 -2.37
CA ALA A 66 -3.80 2.27 -1.77
C ALA A 66 -3.31 2.18 -0.30
N LEU A 67 -3.95 1.32 0.50
CA LEU A 67 -3.53 1.08 1.89
C LEU A 67 -2.12 0.50 1.96
N SER A 68 -1.81 -0.49 1.12
CA SER A 68 -0.49 -1.10 1.07
C SER A 68 0.59 -0.07 0.71
N LEU A 69 0.31 0.82 -0.23
CA LEU A 69 1.24 1.86 -0.66
C LEU A 69 1.53 2.83 0.49
N ILE A 70 0.51 3.23 1.25
CA ILE A 70 0.67 4.10 2.42
C ILE A 70 1.54 3.40 3.47
N ILE A 71 1.24 2.14 3.81
CA ILE A 71 1.97 1.37 4.83
C ILE A 71 3.44 1.19 4.42
N VAL A 72 3.68 0.75 3.18
CA VAL A 72 5.04 0.53 2.66
C VAL A 72 5.83 1.84 2.64
N THR A 73 5.19 2.95 2.23
CA THR A 73 5.83 4.26 2.23
C THR A 73 6.20 4.72 3.64
N LEU A 74 5.28 4.58 4.60
CA LEU A 74 5.53 4.90 6.01
C LEU A 74 6.67 4.06 6.57
N LEU A 75 6.66 2.75 6.37
CA LEU A 75 7.72 1.85 6.84
C LEU A 75 9.08 2.19 6.21
N THR A 76 9.09 2.52 4.91
CA THR A 76 10.31 2.92 4.21
C THR A 76 10.86 4.23 4.77
N LEU A 77 10.00 5.22 5.02
CA LEU A 77 10.38 6.48 5.66
C LEU A 77 10.88 6.29 7.09
N LEU A 78 10.22 5.43 7.86
CA LEU A 78 10.56 5.13 9.24
C LEU A 78 11.92 4.42 9.34
N GLY A 79 12.15 3.43 8.47
CA GLY A 79 13.45 2.77 8.33
C GLY A 79 14.56 3.76 7.94
N TRP A 80 14.27 4.67 7.02
CA TRP A 80 15.22 5.72 6.63
C TRP A 80 15.51 6.72 7.77
N PHE A 81 14.48 7.11 8.53
CA PHE A 81 14.61 7.99 9.67
C PHE A 81 15.43 7.36 10.80
N LEU A 82 15.15 6.09 11.13
CA LEU A 82 15.92 5.30 12.10
C LEU A 82 17.38 5.17 11.67
N TRP A 83 17.64 4.85 10.40
CA TRP A 83 18.99 4.78 9.86
C TRP A 83 19.74 6.11 10.03
N ARG A 84 19.10 7.24 9.71
CA ARG A 84 19.67 8.57 9.92
C ARG A 84 19.99 8.84 11.38
N ARG A 85 19.10 8.48 12.30
CA ARG A 85 19.29 8.67 13.75
C ARG A 85 20.47 7.86 14.30
N ILE A 86 20.67 6.63 13.81
CA ILE A 86 21.79 5.78 14.25
C ILE A 86 23.13 6.33 13.74
N GLN A 87 23.18 6.81 12.49
CA GLN A 87 24.39 7.37 11.90
C GLN A 87 24.85 8.67 12.58
N MET A 88 23.95 9.48 13.14
CA MET A 88 24.33 10.71 13.87
C MET A 88 24.81 10.47 15.32
N LYS A 89 24.66 9.24 15.84
CA LYS A 89 25.16 8.87 17.18
C LYS A 89 26.54 8.20 17.15
N ARG A 90 27.06 7.89 15.95
CA ARG A 90 28.44 7.42 15.73
C ARG A 90 29.32 8.58 15.32
#